data_AF-A0A6G3MKM5-F1
#
_entry.id   AF-A0A6G3MKM5-F1
#
_cell.length_a   1.000
_cell.length_b   1.000
_cell.length_c   1.000
_cell.angle_alpha   90.00
_cell.angle_beta   90.00
_cell.angle_gamma   90.00
#
_symmetry.space_group_name_H-M   'P 1'
#
loop_
_entity.id
_entity.type
_entity.pdbx_description
1 polymer ?
#
loop_
_entity_poly.entity_id
_entity_poly.type
_entity_poly.pdbx_seq_one_letter_code
_entity_poly.pdbx_strand_id
1 'polypeptide(L)'
;MSTSVDNGTTETDKNIEIYKIKKMIESLQKARGNGTSMISLVIPPRDQIARISKMLSDEYGTASNIKSRVNRLSVLGAITSVQSKLKLFNKVPNNGLVIYCGTVITPEGKERKVNIDFEPFKPINTSLYLCDNKFHTEALSALLEDD
;
A
#
# COMPACT_ATOMS: atom_id res chain seq x y z
N MET A 1 -48.60 -1.43 -10.89
CA MET A 1 -47.69 -1.31 -9.73
C MET A 1 -46.32 -1.74 -10.20
N SER A 2 -45.39 -0.80 -10.22
CA SER A 2 -44.21 -0.80 -11.08
C SER A 2 -43.05 -1.66 -10.58
N THR A 3 -42.55 -2.49 -11.49
CA THR A 3 -41.14 -2.85 -11.78
C THR A 3 -40.16 -3.19 -10.65
N SER A 4 -39.73 -4.45 -10.71
CA SER A 4 -38.51 -5.06 -10.20
C SER A 4 -37.29 -4.12 -10.27
N VAL A 5 -36.59 -4.01 -9.14
CA VAL A 5 -35.40 -3.17 -8.99
C VAL A 5 -34.16 -3.93 -9.47
N ASP A 6 -33.35 -3.23 -10.25
CA ASP A 6 -32.16 -3.62 -10.99
C ASP A 6 -31.10 -4.38 -10.16
N ASN A 7 -30.68 -5.54 -10.65
CA ASN A 7 -29.59 -6.37 -10.10
C ASN A 7 -28.31 -6.29 -10.97
N GLY A 8 -28.26 -5.39 -11.97
CA GLY A 8 -27.20 -5.32 -12.99
C GLY A 8 -26.11 -4.29 -12.70
N THR A 9 -26.40 -3.30 -11.85
CA THR A 9 -25.45 -2.20 -11.56
C THR A 9 -24.25 -2.67 -10.71
N THR A 10 -24.45 -3.61 -9.78
CA THR A 10 -23.43 -4.01 -8.78
C THR A 10 -22.28 -4.85 -9.36
N GLU A 11 -22.51 -5.60 -10.43
CA GLU A 11 -21.48 -6.43 -11.07
C GLU A 11 -20.53 -5.58 -11.91
N THR A 12 -21.06 -4.54 -12.57
CA THR A 12 -20.26 -3.61 -13.37
C THR A 12 -19.32 -2.79 -12.48
N ASP A 13 -19.79 -2.31 -11.33
CA ASP A 13 -18.98 -1.56 -10.38
C ASP A 13 -17.81 -2.40 -9.82
N LYS A 14 -18.07 -3.65 -9.45
CA LYS A 14 -17.02 -4.59 -9.00
C LYS A 14 -15.97 -4.84 -10.07
N ASN A 15 -16.39 -5.06 -11.32
CA ASN A 15 -15.46 -5.24 -12.44
C ASN A 15 -14.57 -4.01 -12.67
N ILE A 16 -15.12 -2.80 -12.49
CA ILE A 16 -14.35 -1.54 -12.58
C ILE A 16 -13.33 -1.44 -11.44
N GLU A 17 -13.69 -1.81 -10.21
CA GLU A 17 -12.76 -1.82 -9.08
C GLU A 17 -11.63 -2.83 -9.26
N ILE A 18 -11.95 -4.05 -9.70
CA ILE A 18 -10.96 -5.08 -10.03
C ILE A 18 -9.99 -4.57 -11.11
N TYR A 19 -10.52 -3.95 -12.16
CA TYR A 19 -9.69 -3.38 -13.23
C TYR A 19 -8.77 -2.26 -12.72
N LYS A 20 -9.26 -1.39 -11.83
CA LYS A 20 -8.45 -0.33 -11.20
C LYS A 20 -7.31 -0.92 -10.36
N ILE A 21 -7.59 -1.94 -9.55
CA ILE A 21 -6.57 -2.60 -8.73
C ILE A 21 -5.54 -3.32 -9.61
N LYS A 22 -5.98 -4.04 -10.65
CA LYS A 22 -5.07 -4.71 -11.60
C LYS A 22 -4.12 -3.71 -12.27
N LYS A 23 -4.66 -2.59 -12.75
CA LYS A 23 -3.86 -1.51 -13.36
C LYS A 23 -2.91 -0.86 -12.35
N MET A 24 -3.32 -0.75 -11.09
CA MET A 24 -2.46 -0.25 -10.01
C MET A 24 -1.31 -1.21 -9.72
N ILE A 25 -1.55 -2.52 -9.65
CA ILE A 25 -0.53 -3.55 -9.48
C ILE A 25 0.49 -3.47 -10.63
N GLU A 26 0.03 -3.43 -11.88
CA GLU A 26 0.93 -3.30 -13.03
C GLU A 26 1.80 -2.03 -12.95
N SER A 27 1.23 -0.91 -12.49
CA SER A 27 1.96 0.34 -12.30
C SER A 27 3.01 0.24 -11.18
N LEU A 28 2.64 -0.38 -10.05
CA LEU A 28 3.52 -0.61 -8.90
C LEU A 28 4.67 -1.58 -9.24
N GLN A 29 4.42 -2.59 -10.07
CA GLN A 29 5.46 -3.54 -10.53
C GLN A 29 6.42 -2.92 -11.54
N LYS A 30 5.94 -1.99 -12.39
CA LYS A 30 6.77 -1.23 -13.33
C LYS A 30 7.59 -0.15 -12.63
N ALA A 31 7.13 0.34 -11.48
CA ALA A 31 7.86 1.30 -10.68
C ALA A 31 9.18 0.70 -10.16
N ARG A 32 10.30 1.29 -10.58
CA ARG A 32 11.65 0.95 -10.10
C ARG A 32 12.18 2.10 -9.24
N GLY A 33 12.63 1.78 -8.03
CA GLY A 33 13.28 2.73 -7.13
C GLY A 33 14.77 2.88 -7.38
N ASN A 34 15.34 4.02 -6.96
CA ASN A 34 16.79 4.25 -6.95
C ASN A 34 17.47 3.76 -5.66
N GLY A 35 17.07 2.59 -5.15
CA GLY A 35 17.53 2.09 -3.86
C GLY A 35 16.44 1.37 -3.07
N THR A 36 16.71 1.14 -1.79
CA THR A 36 15.87 0.35 -0.86
C THR A 36 14.94 1.28 -0.08
N SER A 37 13.77 1.61 -0.62
CA SER A 37 12.84 2.57 -0.01
C SER A 37 11.39 2.36 -0.41
N MET A 38 11.06 1.20 -0.96
CA MET A 38 9.70 0.81 -1.31
C MET A 38 9.10 0.09 -0.12
N ILE A 39 8.28 0.81 0.63
CA ILE A 39 7.51 0.24 1.73
C ILE A 39 6.17 -0.25 1.19
N SER A 40 5.92 -1.53 1.43
CA SER A 40 4.65 -2.20 1.19
C SER A 40 4.09 -2.57 2.55
N LEU A 41 2.96 -1.95 2.93
CA LEU A 41 2.29 -2.18 4.19
C LEU A 41 0.86 -2.63 3.92
N VAL A 42 0.52 -3.81 4.41
CA VAL A 42 -0.81 -4.42 4.33
C VAL A 42 -1.28 -4.68 5.75
N ILE A 43 -2.42 -4.10 6.10
CA ILE A 43 -3.00 -4.15 7.43
C ILE A 43 -4.33 -4.91 7.31
N PRO A 44 -4.47 -6.07 7.96
CA PRO A 44 -5.71 -6.83 7.93
C PRO A 44 -6.81 -6.10 8.69
N PRO A 45 -8.09 -6.38 8.39
CA PRO A 45 -9.17 -5.80 9.14
C PRO A 45 -9.11 -6.29 10.59
N ARG A 46 -9.61 -5.46 11.52
CA ARG A 46 -9.58 -5.68 12.98
C ARG A 46 -8.21 -5.44 13.64
N ASP A 47 -7.15 -5.16 12.89
CA ASP A 47 -5.91 -4.71 13.51
C ASP A 47 -6.03 -3.26 14.03
N GLN A 48 -5.15 -2.90 14.95
CA GLN A 48 -5.15 -1.58 15.58
C GLN A 48 -4.10 -0.68 14.93
N ILE A 49 -4.52 0.51 14.51
CA ILE A 49 -3.63 1.55 13.98
C ILE A 49 -2.48 1.86 14.94
N ALA A 50 -2.76 1.87 16.26
CA ALA A 50 -1.75 2.12 17.30
C ALA A 50 -0.63 1.07 17.29
N ARG A 51 -0.95 -0.22 17.06
CA ARG A 51 0.03 -1.30 16.97
C ARG A 51 0.96 -1.09 15.78
N ILE A 52 0.40 -0.79 14.62
CA ILE A 52 1.16 -0.54 13.39
C ILE A 52 2.01 0.74 13.53
N SER A 53 1.46 1.79 14.14
CA SER A 53 2.19 3.03 14.41
C SER A 53 3.40 2.80 15.32
N LYS A 54 3.27 1.95 16.34
CA LYS A 54 4.38 1.53 17.20
C LYS A 54 5.43 0.75 16.41
N MET A 55 5.03 -0.25 15.64
CA MET A 55 5.95 -1.01 14.76
C MET A 55 6.75 -0.08 13.85
N LEU A 56 6.08 0.86 13.16
CA LEU A 56 6.76 1.83 12.29
C LEU A 56 7.73 2.74 13.05
N SER A 57 7.46 3.05 14.33
CA SER A 57 8.36 3.85 15.17
C SER A 57 9.60 3.06 15.58
N ASP A 58 9.44 1.79 15.90
CA ASP A 58 10.56 0.87 16.21
C ASP A 58 11.44 0.66 14.95
N GLU A 59 10.81 0.51 13.79
CA GLU A 59 11.47 0.43 12.48
C GLU A 59 12.21 1.72 12.14
N TYR A 60 11.63 2.88 12.43
CA TYR A 60 12.31 4.17 12.27
C TYR A 60 13.59 4.25 13.11
N GLY A 61 13.51 3.82 14.39
CA GLY A 61 14.66 3.74 15.28
C GLY A 61 15.75 2.82 14.74
N THR A 62 15.36 1.65 14.24
CA THR A 62 16.30 0.68 13.64
C THR A 62 16.95 1.24 12.36
N ALA A 63 16.16 1.83 11.47
CA ALA A 63 16.62 2.46 10.23
C ALA A 63 17.60 3.62 10.47
N SER A 64 17.52 4.29 11.61
CA SER A 64 18.45 5.38 11.97
C SER A 64 19.91 4.89 12.11
N ASN A 65 20.11 3.60 12.39
CA ASN A 65 21.43 2.97 12.53
C ASN A 65 22.04 2.53 11.19
N ILE A 66 21.34 2.69 10.06
CA ILE A 66 21.88 2.36 8.73
C ILE A 66 23.12 3.21 8.45
N LYS A 67 24.24 2.54 8.10
CA LYS A 67 25.55 3.17 7.86
C LYS A 67 25.57 4.07 6.62
N SER A 68 24.91 3.64 5.54
CA SER A 68 24.80 4.44 4.32
C SER A 68 23.88 5.64 4.55
N ARG A 69 24.44 6.85 4.52
CA ARG A 69 23.67 8.09 4.70
C ARG A 69 22.51 8.20 3.71
N VAL A 70 22.74 7.85 2.45
CA VAL A 70 21.73 7.94 1.39
C VAL A 70 20.59 6.95 1.67
N ASN A 71 20.91 5.67 1.91
CA ASN A 71 19.87 4.66 2.20
C ASN A 71 19.12 4.98 3.49
N ARG A 72 19.83 5.47 4.51
CA ARG A 72 19.20 5.90 5.76
C ARG A 72 18.17 7.00 5.53
N LEU A 73 18.53 8.07 4.81
CA LEU A 73 17.61 9.17 4.55
C LEU A 73 16.39 8.71 3.74
N SER A 74 16.60 7.82 2.76
CA SER A 74 15.52 7.32 1.92
C SER A 74 14.56 6.41 2.70
N VAL A 75 15.07 5.48 3.53
CA VAL A 75 14.23 4.61 4.39
C VAL A 75 13.49 5.43 5.44
N LEU A 76 14.17 6.33 6.15
CA LEU A 76 13.53 7.20 7.16
C LEU A 76 12.44 8.08 6.53
N GLY A 77 12.69 8.62 5.33
CA GLY A 77 11.71 9.40 4.58
C GLY A 77 10.48 8.58 4.19
N ALA A 78 10.67 7.33 3.76
CA ALA A 78 9.57 6.43 3.43
C ALA A 78 8.73 6.08 4.67
N ILE A 79 9.37 5.71 5.79
CA ILE A 79 8.66 5.38 7.06
C ILE A 79 7.87 6.60 7.55
N THR A 80 8.47 7.79 7.55
CA THR A 80 7.79 9.04 7.94
C THR A 80 6.56 9.31 7.07
N SER A 81 6.66 8.99 5.77
CA SER A 81 5.54 9.17 4.83
C SER A 81 4.39 8.20 5.15
N VAL A 82 4.70 6.93 5.44
CA VAL A 82 3.70 5.93 5.85
C VAL A 82 3.05 6.33 7.17
N GLN A 83 3.83 6.74 8.16
CA GLN A 83 3.29 7.22 9.45
C GLN A 83 2.34 8.41 9.28
N SER A 84 2.68 9.35 8.40
CA SER A 84 1.83 10.51 8.11
C SER A 84 0.51 10.10 7.47
N LYS A 85 0.54 9.13 6.55
CA LYS A 85 -0.67 8.55 5.94
C LYS A 85 -1.50 7.76 6.95
N LEU A 86 -0.85 6.93 7.75
CA LEU A 86 -1.50 6.10 8.77
C LEU A 86 -2.26 6.97 9.80
N LYS A 87 -1.74 8.15 10.15
CA LYS A 87 -2.40 9.11 11.05
C LYS A 87 -3.72 9.69 10.52
N LEU A 88 -3.96 9.66 9.20
CA LEU A 88 -5.22 10.10 8.61
C LEU A 88 -6.35 9.10 8.89
N PHE A 89 -6.01 7.84 9.21
CA PHE A 89 -6.96 6.79 9.50
C PHE A 89 -7.09 6.59 11.02
N ASN A 90 -8.27 6.91 11.57
CA ASN A 90 -8.57 6.66 12.99
C ASN A 90 -8.75 5.15 13.29
N LYS A 91 -9.18 4.37 12.29
CA LYS A 91 -9.44 2.93 12.40
C LYS A 91 -9.12 2.25 11.06
N VAL A 92 -8.69 0.99 11.13
CA VAL A 92 -8.55 0.16 9.92
C VAL A 92 -9.94 -0.08 9.31
N PRO A 93 -10.11 0.12 7.99
CA PRO A 93 -11.35 -0.20 7.29
C PRO A 93 -11.74 -1.67 7.37
N ASN A 94 -12.97 -2.00 6.95
CA ASN A 94 -13.55 -3.33 7.13
C ASN A 94 -12.90 -4.40 6.23
N ASN A 95 -12.34 -4.00 5.08
CA ASN A 95 -11.59 -4.90 4.21
C ASN A 95 -10.07 -4.86 4.47
N GLY A 96 -9.61 -4.04 5.41
CA GLY A 96 -8.19 -3.80 5.67
C GLY A 96 -7.71 -2.50 5.02
N LEU A 97 -6.41 -2.23 5.16
CA LEU A 97 -5.78 -1.03 4.63
C LEU A 97 -4.47 -1.41 3.94
N VAL A 98 -4.29 -0.95 2.71
CA VAL A 98 -3.06 -1.12 1.96
C VAL A 98 -2.41 0.22 1.74
N ILE A 99 -1.12 0.32 2.08
CA ILE A 99 -0.32 1.52 1.93
C ILE A 99 0.98 1.16 1.20
N TYR A 100 1.21 1.83 0.07
CA TYR A 100 2.48 1.81 -0.66
C TYR A 100 3.12 3.18 -0.59
N CYS A 101 4.36 3.22 -0.11
CA CYS A 101 5.14 4.45 -0.04
C CYS A 101 6.57 4.21 -0.55
N GLY A 102 7.07 5.09 -1.41
CA GLY A 102 8.45 5.03 -1.85
C GLY A 102 8.80 6.11 -2.86
N THR A 103 10.08 6.21 -3.22
CA THR A 103 10.57 7.19 -4.21
C THR A 103 11.01 6.48 -5.48
N VAL A 104 10.28 6.71 -6.57
CA VAL A 104 10.55 6.10 -7.88
C VAL A 104 11.22 7.14 -8.78
N ILE A 105 12.08 6.69 -9.70
CA ILE A 105 12.62 7.58 -10.73
C ILE A 105 11.71 7.53 -11.94
N THR A 106 11.27 8.68 -12.44
CA THR A 106 10.58 8.78 -13.73
C THR A 106 11.59 8.57 -14.88
N PRO A 107 11.14 8.18 -16.07
CA PRO A 107 12.03 8.07 -17.25
C PRO A 107 12.79 9.37 -17.58
N GLU A 108 12.33 10.51 -17.09
CA GLU A 108 13.00 11.82 -17.20
C GLU A 108 14.14 12.02 -16.17
N GLY A 109 14.46 11.00 -15.35
CA GLY A 109 15.49 11.07 -14.33
C GLY A 109 15.11 11.84 -13.06
N LYS A 110 13.83 12.23 -12.91
CA LYS A 110 13.34 12.95 -11.73
C LYS A 110 12.83 11.99 -10.66
N GLU A 111 13.12 12.30 -9.40
CA GLU A 111 12.56 11.59 -8.26
C GLU A 111 11.08 11.97 -8.07
N ARG A 112 10.23 10.96 -7.99
CA ARG A 112 8.81 11.10 -7.67
C ARG A 112 8.47 10.27 -6.44
N LYS A 113 7.84 10.90 -5.46
CA LYS A 113 7.27 10.20 -4.31
C LYS A 113 5.96 9.54 -4.72
N VAL A 114 5.86 8.24 -4.48
CA VAL A 114 4.65 7.43 -4.61
C VAL A 114 4.11 7.25 -3.22
N ASN A 115 2.87 7.68 -3.02
CA ASN A 115 2.14 7.57 -1.76
C ASN A 115 0.72 7.15 -2.11
N ILE A 116 0.45 5.87 -2.03
CA ILE A 116 -0.83 5.27 -2.40
C ILE A 116 -1.38 4.59 -1.15
N ASP A 117 -2.62 4.92 -0.81
CA ASP A 117 -3.37 4.33 0.28
C ASP A 117 -4.79 4.03 -0.21
N PHE A 118 -5.28 2.82 0.02
CA PHE A 118 -6.63 2.40 -0.37
C PHE A 118 -7.14 1.21 0.46
N GLU A 119 -8.46 1.07 0.47
CA GLU A 119 -9.15 -0.12 0.98
C GLU A 119 -9.34 -1.13 -0.16
N PRO A 120 -8.93 -2.41 -0.01
CA PRO A 120 -9.13 -3.43 -1.02
C PRO A 120 -10.63 -3.81 -1.16
N PHE A 121 -11.02 -4.32 -2.33
CA PHE A 121 -12.40 -4.74 -2.61
C PHE A 121 -12.82 -6.01 -1.86
N LYS A 122 -11.86 -6.82 -1.41
CA LYS A 122 -12.03 -8.01 -0.58
C LYS A 122 -11.20 -7.87 0.71
N PRO A 123 -11.67 -8.44 1.84
CA PRO A 123 -10.92 -8.41 3.09
C PRO A 123 -9.60 -9.18 2.99
N ILE A 124 -8.50 -8.51 3.35
CA ILE A 124 -7.18 -9.14 3.39
C ILE A 124 -6.90 -9.68 4.79
N ASN A 125 -6.70 -10.99 4.93
CA ASN A 125 -6.37 -11.60 6.22
C ASN A 125 -4.87 -11.64 6.53
N THR A 126 -4.02 -11.22 5.58
CA THR A 126 -2.57 -11.22 5.72
C THR A 126 -2.08 -9.85 6.19
N SER A 127 -1.14 -9.85 7.14
CA SER A 127 -0.36 -8.65 7.47
C SER A 127 0.99 -8.75 6.79
N LEU A 128 1.39 -7.67 6.12
CA LEU A 128 2.68 -7.60 5.42
C LEU A 128 3.31 -6.23 5.68
N TYR A 129 4.57 -6.24 6.10
CA TYR A 129 5.40 -5.05 6.12
C TYR A 129 6.74 -5.42 5.50
N LEU A 130 7.07 -4.81 4.36
CA LEU A 130 8.33 -5.02 3.65
C LEU A 130 8.88 -3.69 3.16
N CYS A 131 10.18 -3.49 3.35
CA CYS A 131 10.93 -2.38 2.79
C CYS A 131 12.00 -2.95 1.85
N ASP A 132 11.79 -2.85 0.54
CA ASP A 132 12.72 -3.36 -0.48
C ASP A 132 12.94 -2.30 -1.59
N ASN A 133 13.57 -2.70 -2.70
CA ASN A 133 13.77 -1.89 -3.90
C ASN A 133 12.57 -1.91 -4.88
N LYS A 134 11.55 -2.72 -4.59
CA LYS A 134 10.33 -2.90 -5.37
C LYS A 134 9.11 -2.95 -4.45
N PHE A 135 7.94 -2.61 -4.99
CA PHE A 135 6.69 -2.83 -4.27
C PHE A 135 6.29 -4.29 -4.30
N HIS A 136 5.80 -4.76 -3.16
CA HIS A 136 5.34 -6.12 -2.93
C HIS A 136 3.81 -6.15 -2.97
N THR A 137 3.28 -6.58 -4.10
CA THR A 137 1.83 -6.65 -4.37
C THR A 137 1.26 -8.05 -4.24
N GLU A 138 2.01 -9.00 -3.69
CA GLU A 138 1.63 -10.42 -3.62
C GLU A 138 0.29 -10.61 -2.89
N ALA A 139 0.07 -9.84 -1.81
CA ALA A 139 -1.20 -9.85 -1.08
C ALA A 139 -2.39 -9.40 -1.94
N LEU A 140 -2.18 -8.49 -2.90
CA LEU A 140 -3.22 -8.02 -3.81
C LEU A 140 -3.42 -8.97 -5.00
N SER A 141 -2.33 -9.56 -5.51
CA SER A 141 -2.37 -10.54 -6.58
C SER A 141 -3.18 -11.77 -6.15
N ALA A 142 -2.95 -12.27 -4.93
CA ALA A 142 -3.72 -13.39 -4.38
C ALA A 142 -5.23 -13.09 -4.33
N LEU A 143 -5.65 -11.86 -4.00
CA LEU A 143 -7.07 -11.49 -3.99
C LEU A 143 -7.72 -11.50 -5.39
N LEU A 144 -6.92 -11.30 -6.44
CA LEU A 144 -7.37 -11.29 -7.83
C LEU A 144 -7.37 -12.69 -8.46
N GLU A 145 -6.58 -13.63 -7.94
CA GLU A 145 -6.51 -15.02 -8.41
C GLU A 145 -7.60 -15.92 -7.80
N ASP A 146 -8.19 -15.51 -6.67
CA ASP A 146 -9.26 -16.22 -5.95
C ASP A 146 -10.68 -15.84 -6.49
N ASP A 147 -10.78 -15.45 -7.76
CA ASP A 147 -12.01 -15.15 -8.53
C ASP A 147 -11.82 -15.66 -9.97
#